data_AF-A0A7D9D535-F1
#
_entry.id   AF-A0A7D9D535-F1
#
_cell.length_a   1.000
_cell.length_b   1.000
_cell.length_c   1.000
_cell.angle_alpha   90.00
_cell.angle_beta   90.00
_cell.angle_gamma   90.00
#
_symmetry.space_group_name_H-M   'P 1'
#
loop_
_entity.id
_entity.type
_entity.pdbx_description
1 polymer ?
#
loop_
_entity_poly.entity_id
_entity_poly.type
_entity_poly.pdbx_seq_one_letter_code
_entity_poly.pdbx_strand_id
1 'polypeptide(L)'
;MMRVIRPFVNNRMAVNLAKEIFNININESSSTIVRELNSPEARCFYLRGSLPYDREREFTLKVCKFADFGEERGIIDELNDVMISVNNRGIPCSIPQQTSNGKLYEMRKLSATRDRHTQKAKNEVSENSLLDCVVRLLSYIPGENMRGVPCDFNMFYQVGYFAAEIDKVLKVCIRVIVASGNICNVEIYKY
;
A
#
# COMPACT_ATOMS: atom_id res chain seq x y z
N MET A 1 -2.70 -11.04 -22.33
CA MET A 1 -2.65 -9.97 -21.31
C MET A 1 -3.84 -10.14 -20.38
N MET A 2 -3.62 -10.53 -19.12
CA MET A 2 -4.70 -10.69 -18.14
C MET A 2 -5.37 -9.34 -17.87
N ARG A 3 -6.70 -9.32 -17.82
CA ARG A 3 -7.47 -8.15 -17.41
C ARG A 3 -7.36 -7.97 -15.91
N VAL A 4 -6.75 -6.89 -15.47
CA VAL A 4 -6.70 -6.53 -14.05
C VAL A 4 -7.98 -5.77 -13.71
N ILE A 5 -8.83 -6.36 -12.88
CA ILE A 5 -10.01 -5.69 -12.31
C ILE A 5 -9.54 -4.90 -11.09
N ARG A 6 -9.82 -3.60 -11.06
CA ARG A 6 -9.36 -2.68 -10.00
C ARG A 6 -10.54 -2.04 -9.27
N PRO A 7 -10.38 -1.65 -8.00
CA PRO A 7 -11.38 -0.84 -7.31
C PRO A 7 -11.65 0.48 -8.06
N PHE A 8 -12.91 0.91 -8.09
CA PHE A 8 -13.32 2.24 -8.54
C PHE A 8 -13.20 3.24 -7.40
N VAL A 9 -12.15 4.05 -7.48
CA VAL A 9 -11.88 5.14 -6.56
C VAL A 9 -11.36 6.29 -7.40
N ASN A 10 -11.97 7.46 -7.28
CA ASN A 10 -11.46 8.72 -7.82
C ASN A 10 -10.90 9.58 -6.69
N ASN A 11 -10.28 10.72 -7.01
CA ASN A 11 -9.68 11.61 -6.00
C ASN A 11 -10.66 12.02 -4.88
N ARG A 12 -11.92 12.33 -5.22
CA ARG A 12 -12.94 12.71 -4.22
C ARG A 12 -13.27 11.55 -3.29
N MET A 13 -13.44 10.34 -3.83
CA MET A 13 -13.66 9.14 -3.04
C MET A 13 -12.46 8.82 -2.15
N ALA A 14 -11.23 9.02 -2.65
CA ALA A 14 -10.00 8.85 -1.87
C ALA A 14 -9.95 9.81 -0.67
N VAL A 15 -10.29 11.09 -0.87
CA VAL A 15 -10.41 12.06 0.25
C VAL A 15 -11.43 11.59 1.28
N ASN A 16 -12.62 11.18 0.83
CA ASN A 16 -13.68 10.74 1.73
C ASN A 16 -13.26 9.49 2.52
N LEU A 17 -12.70 8.47 1.85
CA LEU A 17 -12.18 7.27 2.51
C LEU A 17 -11.11 7.63 3.54
N ALA A 18 -10.19 8.52 3.21
CA ALA A 18 -9.12 8.92 4.12
C ALA A 18 -9.70 9.65 5.35
N LYS A 19 -10.64 10.58 5.15
CA LYS A 19 -11.33 11.31 6.22
C LYS A 19 -12.13 10.37 7.13
N GLU A 20 -12.97 9.52 6.56
CA GLU A 20 -13.86 8.61 7.30
C GLU A 20 -13.07 7.57 8.10
N ILE A 21 -12.04 6.98 7.50
CA ILE A 21 -11.35 5.81 8.07
C ILE A 21 -10.22 6.24 9.00
N PHE A 22 -9.48 7.30 8.66
CA PHE A 22 -8.24 7.68 9.36
C PHE A 22 -8.33 9.05 10.05
N ASN A 23 -9.48 9.75 9.96
CA ASN A 23 -9.66 11.10 10.50
C ASN A 23 -8.61 12.10 10.00
N ILE A 24 -8.08 11.92 8.78
CA ILE A 24 -7.15 12.89 8.20
C ILE A 24 -7.89 14.19 7.87
N ASN A 25 -7.38 15.31 8.35
CA ASN A 25 -7.84 16.62 7.94
C ASN A 25 -7.10 17.03 6.66
N ILE A 26 -7.85 17.15 5.57
CA ILE A 26 -7.36 17.55 4.26
C ILE A 26 -7.96 18.91 3.95
N ASN A 27 -7.11 19.92 3.81
CA ASN A 27 -7.53 21.28 3.48
C ASN A 27 -7.97 21.32 2.00
N GLU A 28 -9.26 21.44 1.72
CA GLU A 28 -9.76 21.34 0.34
C GLU A 28 -9.46 22.58 -0.54
N SER A 29 -8.87 23.63 0.03
CA SER A 29 -8.61 24.90 -0.66
C SER A 29 -7.43 24.89 -1.64
N SER A 30 -6.65 23.81 -1.74
CA SER A 30 -5.53 23.70 -2.71
C SER A 30 -5.68 22.49 -3.64
N SER A 31 -5.48 22.75 -4.93
CA SER A 31 -5.61 21.78 -6.03
C SER A 31 -4.51 20.72 -6.08
N THR A 32 -3.42 20.88 -5.32
CA THR A 32 -2.25 19.97 -5.31
C THR A 32 -2.29 18.92 -4.20
N ILE A 33 -3.36 18.87 -3.41
CA ILE A 33 -3.41 18.07 -2.19
C ILE A 33 -3.74 16.60 -2.44
N VAL A 34 -4.42 16.28 -3.55
CA VAL A 34 -4.77 14.89 -3.91
C VAL A 34 -4.48 14.59 -5.37
N ARG A 35 -3.73 13.52 -5.61
CA ARG A 35 -3.41 13.04 -6.96
C ARG A 35 -3.31 11.51 -6.98
N GLU A 36 -3.95 10.87 -7.96
CA GLU A 36 -3.74 9.45 -8.22
C GLU A 36 -2.29 9.20 -8.69
N LEU A 37 -1.63 8.24 -8.06
CA LEU A 37 -0.31 7.76 -8.40
C LEU A 37 -0.44 6.58 -9.36
N ASN A 38 0.45 6.52 -10.35
CA ASN A 38 0.44 5.43 -11.30
C ASN A 38 0.88 4.12 -10.62
N SER A 39 -0.06 3.19 -10.51
CA SER A 39 0.16 1.86 -9.93
C SER A 39 -0.65 0.86 -10.76
N PRO A 40 -0.06 -0.25 -11.22
CA PRO A 40 -0.75 -1.23 -12.06
C PRO A 40 -1.75 -2.09 -11.27
N GLU A 41 -1.46 -2.39 -10.01
CA GLU A 41 -2.17 -3.40 -9.22
C GLU A 41 -3.15 -2.80 -8.20
N ALA A 42 -2.93 -1.57 -7.76
CA ALA A 42 -3.72 -0.94 -6.70
C ALA A 42 -4.07 0.50 -7.06
N ARG A 43 -5.19 1.04 -6.57
CA ARG A 43 -5.45 2.48 -6.65
C ARG A 43 -4.67 3.17 -5.55
N CYS A 44 -3.72 4.01 -5.93
CA CYS A 44 -2.85 4.74 -5.00
C CYS A 44 -3.09 6.23 -5.15
N PHE A 45 -3.21 6.96 -4.05
CA PHE A 45 -3.40 8.41 -4.06
C PHE A 45 -2.41 9.06 -3.12
N TYR A 46 -1.67 10.04 -3.63
CA TYR A 46 -0.97 10.99 -2.78
C TYR A 46 -1.99 11.88 -2.10
N LEU A 47 -1.82 12.10 -0.80
CA LEU A 47 -2.62 12.99 0.04
C LEU A 47 -1.69 13.87 0.86
N ARG A 48 -2.04 15.13 1.05
CA ARG A 48 -1.42 16.02 2.04
C ARG A 48 -2.46 16.46 3.07
N GLY A 49 -2.14 16.35 4.35
CA GLY A 49 -3.07 16.67 5.42
C GLY A 49 -2.48 16.41 6.79
N SER A 50 -3.31 16.50 7.84
CA SER A 50 -2.89 16.25 9.21
C SER A 50 -3.76 15.18 9.85
N LEU A 51 -3.13 14.21 10.52
CA LEU A 51 -3.84 13.33 11.45
C LEU A 51 -4.22 14.12 12.73
N PRO A 52 -5.16 13.61 13.55
CA PRO A 52 -5.55 14.29 14.79
C PRO A 52 -4.33 14.59 15.68
N TYR A 53 -4.21 15.84 16.14
CA TYR A 53 -3.11 16.32 16.99
C TYR A 53 -1.70 16.23 16.37
N ASP A 54 -1.59 16.00 15.06
CA ASP A 54 -0.33 15.98 14.33
C ASP A 54 -0.19 17.22 13.42
N ARG A 55 1.05 17.52 13.02
CA ARG A 55 1.35 18.48 11.96
C ARG A 55 0.92 17.97 10.60
N GLU A 56 0.81 18.88 9.65
CA GLU A 56 0.59 18.53 8.25
C GLU A 56 1.77 17.69 7.70
N ARG A 57 1.45 16.59 7.01
CA ARG A 57 2.39 15.63 6.40
C ARG A 57 1.80 15.06 5.11
N GLU A 58 2.62 14.27 4.44
CA GLU A 58 2.28 13.61 3.18
C GLU A 58 2.02 12.12 3.40
N PHE A 59 0.99 11.61 2.73
CA PHE A 59 0.52 10.24 2.85
C PHE A 59 0.26 9.61 1.48
N THR A 60 0.23 8.29 1.46
CA THR A 60 -0.28 7.49 0.35
C THR A 60 -1.49 6.70 0.82
N LEU A 61 -2.66 6.99 0.27
CA LEU A 61 -3.82 6.11 0.41
C LEU A 61 -3.74 5.02 -0.65
N LYS A 62 -3.69 3.76 -0.21
CA LYS A 62 -3.65 2.60 -1.09
C LYS A 62 -4.94 1.78 -0.92
N VAL A 63 -5.61 1.52 -2.04
CA VAL A 63 -6.80 0.68 -2.11
C VAL A 63 -6.51 -0.52 -3.01
N CYS A 64 -6.46 -1.70 -2.40
CA CYS A 64 -6.17 -2.97 -3.06
C CYS A 64 -7.39 -3.89 -2.98
N LYS A 65 -7.54 -4.81 -3.94
CA LYS A 65 -8.50 -5.92 -3.78
C LYS A 65 -7.92 -6.93 -2.79
N PHE A 66 -8.73 -7.42 -1.86
CA PHE A 66 -8.29 -8.36 -0.83
C PHE A 66 -7.73 -9.66 -1.43
N ALA A 67 -8.34 -10.17 -2.49
CA ALA A 67 -7.88 -11.38 -3.17
C ALA A 67 -6.49 -11.25 -3.83
N ASP A 68 -5.89 -10.04 -3.92
CA ASP A 68 -4.49 -9.90 -4.36
C ASP A 68 -3.49 -10.26 -3.26
N PHE A 69 -3.93 -10.39 -2.00
CA PHE A 69 -3.10 -10.82 -0.88
C PHE A 69 -3.13 -12.34 -0.66
N GLY A 70 -3.87 -13.10 -1.49
CA GLY A 70 -4.03 -14.55 -1.32
C GLY A 70 -5.13 -14.93 -0.34
N GLU A 71 -5.16 -16.21 0.03
CA GLU A 71 -6.21 -16.82 0.86
C GLU A 71 -5.89 -16.81 2.36
N GLU A 72 -4.64 -16.48 2.72
CA GLU A 72 -4.15 -16.56 4.09
C GLU A 72 -4.71 -15.41 4.94
N ARG A 73 -5.37 -15.77 6.04
CA ARG A 73 -5.86 -14.81 7.01
C ARG A 73 -4.68 -14.23 7.80
N GLY A 74 -4.65 -12.91 7.96
CA GLY A 74 -3.62 -12.23 8.75
C GLY A 74 -2.43 -11.73 7.93
N ILE A 75 -2.30 -12.09 6.65
CA ILE A 75 -1.18 -11.62 5.80
C ILE A 75 -1.03 -10.10 5.77
N ILE A 76 -2.13 -9.34 5.88
CA ILE A 76 -2.08 -7.87 5.91
C ILE A 76 -1.45 -7.38 7.22
N ASP A 77 -1.77 -8.02 8.34
CA ASP A 77 -1.19 -7.70 9.65
C ASP A 77 0.31 -8.03 9.65
N GLU A 78 0.71 -9.18 9.12
CA GLU A 78 2.12 -9.54 8.97
C GLU A 78 2.89 -8.56 8.08
N LEU A 79 2.30 -8.15 6.95
CA LEU A 79 2.88 -7.11 6.10
C LEU A 79 3.05 -5.78 6.84
N ASN A 80 2.11 -5.42 7.72
CA ASN A 80 2.24 -4.23 8.56
C ASN A 80 3.38 -4.38 9.58
N ASP A 81 3.47 -5.54 10.25
CA ASP A 81 4.50 -5.82 11.25
C ASP A 81 5.91 -5.81 10.66
N VAL A 82 6.07 -6.34 9.44
CA VAL A 82 7.31 -6.26 8.68
C VAL A 82 7.67 -4.81 8.38
N MET A 83 6.72 -4.01 7.87
CA MET A 83 6.96 -2.59 7.57
C MET A 83 7.40 -1.80 8.83
N ILE A 84 6.73 -2.02 9.96
CA ILE A 84 7.07 -1.39 11.24
C ILE A 84 8.47 -1.84 11.70
N SER A 85 8.77 -3.13 11.62
CA SER A 85 10.05 -3.68 12.06
C SER A 85 11.23 -3.19 11.22
N VAL A 86 11.05 -3.07 9.91
CA VAL A 86 12.03 -2.50 8.98
C VAL A 86 12.27 -1.03 9.31
N ASN A 87 11.21 -0.25 9.50
CA ASN A 87 11.32 1.16 9.87
C ASN A 87 12.01 1.37 11.23
N ASN A 88 11.71 0.53 12.23
CA ASN A 88 12.31 0.61 13.57
C ASN A 88 13.83 0.36 13.57
N ARG A 89 14.37 -0.20 12.49
CA ARG A 89 15.82 -0.38 12.28
C ARG A 89 16.45 0.72 11.43
N GLY A 90 15.71 1.81 11.18
CA GLY A 90 16.20 2.97 10.44
C GLY A 90 16.24 2.80 8.93
N ILE A 91 15.68 1.70 8.40
CA ILE A 91 15.56 1.51 6.95
C ILE A 91 14.35 2.32 6.46
N PRO A 92 14.52 3.26 5.52
CA PRO A 92 13.40 4.05 5.01
C PRO A 92 12.35 3.16 4.33
N CYS A 93 11.14 3.15 4.87
CA CYS A 93 9.99 2.52 4.24
C CYS A 93 8.70 3.26 4.62
N SER A 94 7.65 3.08 3.81
CA SER A 94 6.33 3.56 4.18
C SER A 94 5.85 2.91 5.48
N ILE A 95 5.17 3.66 6.32
CA ILE A 95 4.67 3.23 7.64
C ILE A 95 3.14 3.29 7.63
N PRO A 96 2.44 2.21 7.99
CA PRO A 96 0.98 2.23 8.08
C PRO A 96 0.50 3.17 9.19
N GLN A 97 -0.56 3.92 8.91
CA GLN A 97 -1.22 4.80 9.86
C GLN A 97 -2.44 4.12 10.46
N GLN A 98 -2.71 4.41 11.73
CA GLN A 98 -3.87 3.86 12.41
C GLN A 98 -5.17 4.50 11.89
N THR A 99 -6.19 3.66 11.74
CA THR A 99 -7.57 4.07 11.55
C THR A 99 -8.11 4.70 12.83
N SER A 100 -9.29 5.30 12.75
CA SER A 100 -10.04 5.84 13.89
C SER A 100 -10.39 4.79 14.95
N ASN A 101 -10.37 3.50 14.61
CA ASN A 101 -10.60 2.37 15.51
C ASN A 101 -9.31 1.65 15.96
N GLY A 102 -8.14 2.22 15.67
CA GLY A 102 -6.83 1.70 16.13
C GLY A 102 -6.25 0.56 15.29
N LYS A 103 -6.93 0.10 14.25
CA LYS A 103 -6.40 -0.89 13.29
C LYS A 103 -5.45 -0.21 12.28
N LEU A 104 -4.68 -0.99 11.53
CA LEU A 104 -3.74 -0.48 10.52
C LEU A 104 -4.30 -0.47 9.09
N TYR A 105 -5.53 -0.95 8.92
CA TYR A 105 -6.27 -0.95 7.66
C TYR A 105 -7.76 -1.12 7.92
N GLU A 106 -8.58 -0.84 6.91
CA GLU A 106 -10.02 -1.10 6.93
C GLU A 106 -10.46 -1.88 5.68
N MET A 107 -11.39 -2.82 5.88
CA MET A 107 -12.04 -3.54 4.78
C MET A 107 -13.25 -2.76 4.29
N ARG A 108 -13.35 -2.54 2.97
CA ARG A 108 -14.48 -1.88 2.32
C ARG A 108 -14.94 -2.66 1.10
N LYS A 109 -16.25 -2.71 0.88
CA LYS A 109 -16.81 -3.19 -0.39
C LYS A 109 -16.90 -2.02 -1.36
N LEU A 110 -16.16 -2.09 -2.46
CA LEU A 110 -16.10 -1.02 -3.47
C LEU A 110 -16.42 -1.58 -4.85
N SER A 111 -17.05 -0.77 -5.69
CA SER A 111 -17.35 -1.16 -7.07
C SER A 111 -16.07 -1.42 -7.87
N ALA A 112 -16.12 -2.36 -8.81
CA ALA A 112 -15.05 -2.58 -9.76
C ALA A 112 -15.02 -1.49 -10.85
N THR A 113 -13.83 -1.06 -11.26
CA THR A 113 -13.61 -0.32 -12.52
C THR A 113 -13.12 -1.28 -13.59
N ARG A 114 -13.59 -1.07 -14.82
CA ARG A 114 -12.89 -1.59 -16.02
C ARG A 114 -11.91 -0.53 -16.51
N ASP A 115 -10.62 -0.84 -16.57
CA ASP A 115 -9.66 0.09 -17.19
C ASP A 115 -10.02 0.31 -18.67
N ARG A 116 -10.13 1.58 -19.06
CA ARG A 116 -10.62 2.04 -20.38
C ARG A 116 -9.74 1.62 -21.56
N HIS A 117 -8.55 1.05 -21.31
CA HIS A 117 -7.60 0.66 -22.35
C HIS A 117 -7.94 -0.64 -23.11
N THR A 118 -9.02 -1.33 -22.75
CA THR A 118 -9.49 -2.50 -23.52
C THR A 118 -10.99 -2.40 -23.80
N GLN A 119 -11.37 -1.56 -24.77
CA GLN A 119 -12.75 -1.45 -25.29
C GLN A 119 -13.23 -2.67 -26.10
N LYS A 120 -12.84 -3.90 -25.73
CA LYS A 120 -13.31 -5.13 -26.39
C LYS A 120 -13.77 -6.18 -25.39
N ALA A 121 -14.79 -5.84 -24.59
CA ALA A 121 -15.74 -6.81 -24.04
C ALA A 121 -16.90 -6.05 -23.41
N LYS A 122 -17.80 -5.53 -24.26
CA LYS A 122 -19.20 -5.53 -23.86
C LYS A 122 -19.62 -7.01 -23.80
N ASN A 123 -20.35 -7.37 -22.74
CA ASN A 123 -20.92 -8.68 -22.42
C ASN A 123 -20.20 -9.39 -21.25
N GLU A 124 -20.99 -9.65 -20.19
CA GLU A 124 -20.78 -10.62 -19.10
C GLU A 124 -20.03 -10.22 -17.80
N VAL A 125 -19.99 -8.95 -17.41
CA VAL A 125 -19.84 -8.62 -15.98
C VAL A 125 -20.81 -7.50 -15.64
N SER A 126 -21.82 -7.83 -14.83
CA SER A 126 -22.83 -6.90 -14.30
C SER A 126 -22.13 -5.64 -13.78
N GLU A 127 -22.62 -4.46 -14.17
CA GLU A 127 -22.10 -3.14 -13.78
C GLU A 127 -22.08 -2.89 -12.25
N ASN A 128 -22.48 -3.88 -11.43
CA ASN A 128 -22.55 -3.82 -9.97
C ASN A 128 -21.67 -4.86 -9.23
N SER A 129 -20.60 -5.42 -9.84
CA SER A 129 -19.71 -6.32 -9.08
C SER A 129 -18.94 -5.55 -7.98
N LEU A 130 -19.26 -5.85 -6.72
CA LEU A 130 -18.53 -5.34 -5.56
C LEU A 130 -17.27 -6.18 -5.32
N LEU A 131 -16.18 -5.50 -4.96
CA LEU A 131 -14.90 -6.09 -4.57
C LEU A 131 -14.68 -5.87 -3.08
N ASP A 132 -14.28 -6.91 -2.36
CA ASP A 132 -13.70 -6.74 -1.03
C ASP A 132 -12.32 -6.09 -1.18
N CYS A 133 -12.17 -4.90 -0.62
CA CYS A 133 -11.00 -4.06 -0.75
C CYS A 133 -10.37 -3.78 0.61
N VAL A 134 -9.05 -3.71 0.62
CA VAL A 134 -8.23 -3.28 1.74
C VAL A 134 -7.88 -1.81 1.52
N VAL A 135 -8.25 -0.95 2.46
CA VAL A 135 -7.89 0.48 2.45
C VAL A 135 -6.81 0.70 3.50
N ARG A 136 -5.65 1.23 3.06
CA ARG A 136 -4.49 1.52 3.91
C ARG A 136 -4.06 2.97 3.70
N LEU A 137 -3.71 3.66 4.78
CA LEU A 137 -3.03 4.94 4.74
C LEU A 137 -1.58 4.72 5.17
N LEU A 138 -0.64 5.13 4.35
CA LEU A 138 0.79 4.93 4.57
C LEU A 138 1.50 6.28 4.59
N SER A 139 2.62 6.41 5.30
CA SER A 139 3.50 7.57 5.14
C SER A 139 4.01 7.64 3.69
N TYR A 140 4.03 8.85 3.13
CA TYR A 140 4.61 9.07 1.81
C TYR A 140 6.14 9.01 1.88
N ILE A 141 6.74 8.28 0.94
CA ILE A 141 8.19 8.28 0.75
C ILE A 141 8.47 9.08 -0.53
N PRO A 142 9.15 10.23 -0.43
CA PRO A 142 9.50 11.02 -1.60
C PRO A 142 10.56 10.28 -2.43
N GLY A 143 10.46 10.42 -3.74
CA GLY A 143 11.40 9.82 -4.66
C GLY A 143 10.96 9.97 -6.11
N GLU A 144 11.91 9.83 -7.01
CA GLU A 144 11.68 9.83 -8.44
C GLU A 144 11.79 8.42 -9.01
N ASN A 145 11.22 8.23 -10.20
CA ASN A 145 11.44 6.99 -10.93
C ASN A 145 12.93 6.90 -11.30
N MET A 146 13.49 5.68 -11.29
CA MET A 146 14.86 5.40 -11.75
C MET A 146 15.12 5.82 -13.21
N ARG A 147 14.09 6.21 -13.97
CA ARG A 147 14.23 6.84 -15.30
C ARG A 147 15.06 8.12 -15.21
N GLY A 148 16.33 8.02 -15.58
CA GLY A 148 17.28 9.14 -15.56
C GLY A 148 18.35 9.01 -14.48
N VAL A 149 18.23 8.03 -13.58
CA VAL A 149 19.31 7.66 -12.67
C VAL A 149 20.37 6.87 -13.46
N PRO A 150 21.66 7.27 -13.42
CA PRO A 150 22.71 6.51 -14.09
C PRO A 150 22.78 5.08 -13.56
N CYS A 151 22.66 4.10 -14.46
CA CYS A 151 22.84 2.69 -14.13
C CYS A 151 24.34 2.33 -14.09
N ASP A 152 25.07 2.89 -13.14
CA ASP A 152 26.49 2.65 -12.93
C ASP A 152 26.76 1.62 -11.82
N PHE A 153 28.03 1.23 -11.64
CA PHE A 153 28.44 0.29 -10.60
C PHE A 153 28.10 0.76 -9.19
N ASN A 154 28.11 2.07 -8.95
CA ASN A 154 27.78 2.61 -7.64
C ASN A 154 26.30 2.41 -7.32
N MET A 155 25.41 2.63 -8.29
CA MET A 155 23.98 2.32 -8.15
C MET A 155 23.77 0.84 -7.84
N PHE A 156 24.42 -0.08 -8.56
CA PHE A 156 24.29 -1.52 -8.30
C PHE A 156 24.81 -1.90 -6.90
N TYR A 157 25.94 -1.32 -6.49
CA TYR A 157 26.47 -1.52 -5.15
C TYR A 157 25.49 -1.06 -4.07
N GLN A 158 24.89 0.13 -4.22
CA GLN A 158 23.91 0.66 -3.27
C GLN A 158 22.65 -0.21 -3.19
N VAL A 159 22.12 -0.67 -4.33
CA VAL A 159 20.96 -1.59 -4.36
C VAL A 159 21.31 -2.91 -3.66
N GLY A 160 22.47 -3.49 -3.95
CA GLY A 160 22.92 -4.73 -3.32
C GLY A 160 23.12 -4.59 -1.81
N TYR A 161 23.75 -3.50 -1.37
CA TYR A 161 23.91 -3.18 0.05
C TYR A 161 22.55 -3.03 0.74
N PHE A 162 21.64 -2.27 0.16
CA PHE A 162 20.30 -2.04 0.71
C PHE A 162 19.48 -3.33 0.80
N ALA A 163 19.55 -4.19 -0.23
CA ALA A 163 18.90 -5.50 -0.22
C ALA A 163 19.46 -6.41 0.89
N ALA A 164 20.78 -6.41 1.10
CA ALA A 164 21.42 -7.18 2.16
C ALA A 164 21.00 -6.67 3.57
N GLU A 165 20.85 -5.37 3.75
CA GLU A 165 20.35 -4.81 5.01
C GLU A 165 18.90 -5.23 5.27
N ILE A 166 18.02 -5.16 4.28
CA ILE A 166 16.64 -5.65 4.40
C ILE A 166 16.62 -7.15 4.75
N ASP A 167 17.40 -7.98 4.06
CA ASP A 167 17.48 -9.43 4.32
C ASP A 167 17.89 -9.74 5.77
N LYS A 168 18.88 -9.02 6.31
CA LYS A 168 19.28 -9.16 7.73
C LYS A 168 18.14 -8.82 8.68
N VAL A 169 17.35 -7.78 8.37
CA VAL A 169 16.19 -7.40 9.18
C VAL A 169 15.11 -8.47 9.12
N LEU A 170 14.75 -8.92 7.92
CA LEU A 170 13.69 -9.90 7.72
C LEU A 170 14.00 -11.24 8.39
N LYS A 171 15.26 -11.70 8.35
CA LYS A 171 15.70 -12.91 9.06
C LYS A 171 15.43 -12.87 10.56
N VAL A 172 15.50 -11.70 11.19
CA VAL A 172 15.17 -11.56 12.60
C VAL A 172 13.66 -11.45 12.81
N CYS A 173 12.95 -10.72 11.93
CA CYS A 173 11.49 -10.59 12.02
C CYS A 173 10.79 -11.95 11.91
N ILE A 174 11.19 -12.77 10.94
CA ILE A 174 10.65 -14.12 10.74
C ILE A 174 10.88 -14.98 11.99
N ARG A 175 12.08 -14.91 12.60
CA ARG A 175 12.38 -15.66 13.84
C ARG A 175 11.52 -15.21 15.02
N VAL A 176 11.22 -13.91 15.13
CA VAL A 176 10.35 -13.38 16.18
C VAL A 176 8.91 -13.81 15.96
N ILE A 177 8.38 -13.71 14.74
CA ILE A 177 7.02 -14.13 14.38
C ILE A 177 6.80 -15.62 14.69
N VAL A 178 7.76 -16.48 14.32
CA VAL A 178 7.76 -17.91 14.63
C VAL A 178 7.80 -18.17 16.15
N ALA A 179 8.55 -17.37 16.91
CA ALA A 179 8.65 -17.53 18.36
C ALA A 179 7.42 -17.03 19.14
N SER A 180 6.67 -16.05 18.61
CA SER A 180 5.46 -15.50 19.22
C SER A 180 4.18 -16.32 18.99
N GLY A 181 4.28 -17.53 18.41
CA GLY A 181 3.18 -18.49 18.31
C GLY A 181 2.22 -18.29 17.13
N ASN A 182 2.46 -17.31 16.26
CA ASN A 182 1.80 -17.22 14.96
C ASN A 182 2.57 -18.12 13.98
N ILE A 183 2.22 -19.42 13.99
CA ILE A 183 2.82 -20.40 13.09
C ILE A 183 2.20 -20.22 11.70
N CYS A 184 2.79 -19.33 10.90
CA CYS A 184 2.71 -19.44 9.45
C CYS A 184 3.91 -20.27 9.00
N ASN A 185 3.63 -21.44 8.42
CA ASN A 185 4.64 -22.29 7.79
C ASN A 185 5.20 -21.55 6.57
N VAL A 186 6.14 -20.63 6.78
CA VAL A 186 6.92 -20.04 5.71
C VAL A 186 7.97 -21.07 5.33
N GLU A 187 7.64 -21.93 4.36
CA GLU A 187 8.64 -22.74 3.65
C GLU A 187 9.61 -21.78 2.95
N ILE A 188 10.77 -21.60 3.56
CA ILE A 188 11.89 -20.88 2.96
C ILE A 188 12.44 -21.81 1.86
N TYR A 189 12.04 -21.57 0.61
CA TYR A 189 12.76 -22.13 -0.53
C TYR A 189 14.17 -21.53 -0.53
N LYS A 190 15.14 -22.34 -0.11
CA LYS A 190 16.56 -22.09 -0.37
C LYS A 190 16.78 -22.27 -1.88
N TYR A 191 17.14 -21.19 -2.56
CA TYR A 191 17.81 -21.28 -3.87
C TYR A 191 19.27 -21.67 -3.68
#